data_AF-A0A6I4I9S9-F1
#
_entry.id   AF-A0A6I4I9S9-F1
#
_cell.length_a   1.000
_cell.length_b   1.000
_cell.length_c   1.000
_cell.angle_alpha   90.00
_cell.angle_beta   90.00
_cell.angle_gamma   90.00
#
_symmetry.space_group_name_H-M   'P 1'
#
loop_
_entity.id
_entity.type
_entity.pdbx_description
1 polymer ?
#
loop_
_entity_poly.entity_id
_entity_poly.type
_entity_poly.pdbx_seq_one_letter_code
_entity_poly.pdbx_strand_id
1 'polypeptide(L)'
;MKIVHTTAPVNVEDLKSFLENDLNTKFKEHRHLDVDLKVVLSGNSLDISIPDLYDDFLFRIEAVNNDELHIIKSEHYTDDVNVLTIEEIMNNLMLDYPGRDNIDYVGEKS
;
A
#
# COMPACT_ATOMS: atom_id res chain seq x y z
N MET A 1 8.27 -5.56 -8.17
CA MET A 1 8.13 -5.25 -6.73
C MET A 1 8.71 -3.87 -6.47
N LYS A 2 8.11 -3.05 -5.61
CA LYS A 2 8.64 -1.74 -5.23
C LYS A 2 9.26 -1.78 -3.84
N ILE A 3 10.36 -1.08 -3.64
CA ILE A 3 11.10 -1.03 -2.38
C ILE A 3 11.19 0.43 -1.93
N VAL A 4 10.88 0.69 -0.66
CA VAL A 4 11.03 2.00 -0.01
C VAL A 4 11.94 1.84 1.19
N HIS A 5 13.05 2.57 1.25
CA HIS A 5 13.89 2.64 2.45
C HIS A 5 13.60 3.92 3.21
N THR A 6 13.52 3.78 4.52
CA THR A 6 13.21 4.86 5.44
C THR A 6 14.34 5.04 6.46
N THR A 7 14.66 6.27 6.82
CA THR A 7 15.65 6.58 7.87
C THR A 7 15.06 6.43 9.28
N ALA A 8 13.75 6.33 9.39
CA ALA A 8 13.02 6.12 10.64
C ALA A 8 12.40 4.72 10.66
N PRO A 9 12.31 4.04 11.82
CA PRO A 9 11.65 2.74 11.91
C PRO A 9 10.19 2.81 11.46
N VAL A 10 9.79 1.87 10.60
CA VAL A 10 8.41 1.69 10.19
C VAL A 10 7.71 0.74 11.14
N ASN A 11 6.65 1.23 11.78
CA ASN A 11 5.69 0.41 12.49
C ASN A 11 4.53 0.04 11.55
N VAL A 12 4.30 -1.26 11.37
CA VAL A 12 3.22 -1.77 10.50
C VAL A 12 1.81 -1.46 11.01
N GLU A 13 1.63 -1.29 12.33
CA GLU A 13 0.34 -0.89 12.90
C GLU A 13 0.01 0.59 12.62
N ASP A 14 1.04 1.45 12.69
CA ASP A 14 0.91 2.86 12.35
C ASP A 14 0.66 3.03 10.85
N LEU A 15 1.39 2.29 10.02
CA LEU A 15 1.19 2.24 8.58
C LEU A 15 -0.23 1.75 8.22
N LYS A 16 -0.72 0.70 8.90
CA LYS A 16 -2.10 0.22 8.72
C LYS A 16 -3.10 1.33 9.00
N SER A 17 -2.96 2.01 10.14
CA SER A 17 -3.87 3.07 10.56
C SER A 17 -3.85 4.24 9.57
N PHE A 18 -2.66 4.61 9.09
CA PHE A 18 -2.49 5.62 8.04
C PHE A 18 -3.22 5.23 6.74
N LEU A 19 -3.00 4.00 6.26
CA LEU A 19 -3.65 3.50 5.05
C LEU A 19 -5.17 3.39 5.19
N GLU A 20 -5.69 2.91 6.31
CA GLU A 20 -7.14 2.81 6.52
C GLU A 20 -7.86 4.17 6.47
N ASN A 21 -7.19 5.23 6.96
CA ASN A 21 -7.75 6.59 6.96
C ASN A 21 -7.78 7.21 5.55
N ASP A 22 -6.67 7.09 4.81
CA ASP A 22 -6.49 7.84 3.56
C ASP A 22 -6.81 7.05 2.30
N LEU A 23 -6.52 5.74 2.27
CA LEU A 23 -6.61 4.94 1.05
C LEU A 23 -8.06 4.78 0.57
N ASN A 24 -8.97 4.45 1.50
CA ASN A 24 -10.40 4.33 1.19
C ASN A 24 -10.99 5.63 0.65
N THR A 25 -10.73 6.73 1.36
CA THR A 25 -11.22 8.06 0.99
C THR A 25 -10.76 8.45 -0.41
N LYS A 26 -9.45 8.36 -0.66
CA LYS A 26 -8.86 8.71 -1.97
C LYS A 26 -9.37 7.80 -3.09
N PHE A 27 -9.50 6.50 -2.84
CA PHE A 27 -9.98 5.58 -3.88
C PHE A 27 -11.42 5.89 -4.29
N LYS A 28 -12.31 6.13 -3.32
CA LYS A 28 -13.71 6.50 -3.58
C LYS A 28 -13.81 7.82 -4.34
N GLU A 29 -12.97 8.80 -4.03
CA GLU A 29 -12.87 10.07 -4.77
C GLU A 29 -12.45 9.86 -6.23
N HIS A 30 -11.46 9.00 -6.49
CA HIS A 30 -10.95 8.75 -7.84
C HIS A 30 -11.89 7.89 -8.70
N ARG A 31 -12.55 6.87 -8.13
CA ARG A 31 -13.33 5.89 -8.90
C ARG A 31 -14.83 6.17 -8.92
N HIS A 32 -15.33 6.97 -7.97
CA HIS A 32 -16.77 7.13 -7.74
C HIS A 32 -17.49 5.78 -7.57
N LEU A 33 -16.79 4.79 -7.00
CA LEU A 33 -17.33 3.47 -6.69
C LEU A 33 -17.58 3.38 -5.19
N ASP A 34 -18.73 2.83 -4.81
CA ASP A 34 -19.05 2.54 -3.42
C ASP A 34 -18.59 1.13 -3.05
N VAL A 35 -17.27 0.95 -2.99
CA VAL A 35 -16.61 -0.28 -2.51
C VAL A 35 -15.58 0.07 -1.46
N ASP A 36 -15.40 -0.81 -0.49
CA ASP A 36 -14.47 -0.60 0.61
C ASP A 36 -13.20 -1.43 0.44
N LEU A 37 -12.05 -0.76 0.48
CA LEU A 37 -10.77 -1.42 0.65
C LEU A 37 -10.64 -1.93 2.09
N LYS A 38 -10.07 -3.12 2.22
CA LYS A 38 -9.66 -3.70 3.50
C LYS A 38 -8.14 -3.70 3.57
N VAL A 39 -7.61 -3.28 4.72
CA VAL A 39 -6.19 -3.37 5.06
C VAL A 39 -6.07 -4.32 6.25
N VAL A 40 -5.47 -5.49 6.04
CA VAL A 40 -5.40 -6.56 7.05
C VAL A 40 -3.95 -6.77 7.45
N LEU A 41 -3.68 -6.72 8.76
CA LEU A 41 -2.36 -7.06 9.32
C LEU A 41 -2.22 -8.57 9.47
N SER A 42 -1.13 -9.10 8.93
CA SER A 42 -0.77 -10.52 8.94
C SER A 42 0.68 -10.69 9.37
N GLY A 43 0.93 -10.65 10.69
CA GLY A 43 2.30 -10.69 11.21
C GLY A 43 3.03 -9.37 10.95
N ASN A 44 4.03 -9.37 10.07
CA ASN A 44 4.80 -8.17 9.69
C ASN A 44 4.45 -7.64 8.30
N SER A 45 3.31 -8.05 7.75
CA SER A 45 2.81 -7.59 6.45
C SER A 45 1.39 -7.05 6.55
N LEU A 46 1.05 -6.18 5.60
CA LEU A 46 -0.28 -5.64 5.38
C LEU A 46 -0.79 -6.10 4.03
N ASP A 47 -1.98 -6.70 4.00
CA ASP A 47 -2.67 -7.07 2.77
C ASP A 47 -3.78 -6.06 2.49
N ILE A 48 -3.80 -5.53 1.27
CA ILE A 48 -4.80 -4.59 0.78
C ILE A 48 -5.67 -5.33 -0.23
N SER A 49 -6.98 -5.37 0.00
CA SER A 49 -7.94 -6.05 -0.88
C SER A 49 -9.25 -5.27 -1.03
N ILE A 50 -10.06 -5.64 -2.03
CA ILE A 50 -11.47 -5.22 -2.14
C ILE A 50 -12.31 -6.50 -2.23
N PRO A 51 -12.75 -7.07 -1.10
CA PRO A 51 -13.40 -8.38 -1.07
C PRO A 51 -14.68 -8.49 -1.92
N ASP A 52 -15.34 -7.37 -2.17
CA ASP A 52 -16.56 -7.34 -2.98
C ASP A 52 -16.29 -7.54 -4.49
N LEU A 53 -15.03 -7.37 -4.92
CA LEU A 53 -14.63 -7.41 -6.33
C LEU A 53 -13.56 -8.45 -6.64
N TYR A 54 -12.73 -8.81 -5.65
CA TYR A 54 -11.58 -9.69 -5.84
C TYR A 54 -11.50 -10.75 -4.73
N ASP A 55 -11.07 -11.94 -5.11
CA ASP A 55 -10.94 -13.09 -4.20
C ASP A 55 -9.61 -13.09 -3.43
N ASP A 56 -8.63 -12.26 -3.82
CA ASP A 56 -7.29 -12.23 -3.25
C ASP A 56 -6.81 -10.79 -2.97
N PHE A 57 -5.62 -10.65 -2.37
CA PHE A 57 -5.00 -9.34 -2.18
C PHE A 57 -4.68 -8.68 -3.52
N LEU A 58 -4.76 -7.35 -3.53
CA LEU A 58 -4.34 -6.50 -4.64
C LEU A 58 -2.89 -6.06 -4.42
N PHE A 59 -2.55 -5.71 -3.18
CA PHE A 59 -1.21 -5.35 -2.76
C PHE A 59 -0.88 -5.96 -1.41
N ARG A 60 0.38 -6.35 -1.24
CA ARG A 60 0.98 -6.72 0.04
C ARG A 60 2.12 -5.77 0.33
N ILE A 61 2.19 -5.28 1.56
CA ILE A 61 3.29 -4.46 2.06
C ILE A 61 3.99 -5.23 3.17
N GLU A 62 5.27 -5.54 2.99
CA GLU A 62 6.07 -6.25 4.00
C GLU A 62 7.09 -5.29 4.60
N ALA A 63 7.10 -5.18 5.93
CA ALA A 63 8.19 -4.49 6.61
C ALA A 63 9.39 -5.44 6.73
N VAL A 64 10.55 -5.00 6.27
CA VAL A 64 11.81 -5.73 6.29
C VAL A 64 12.79 -4.93 7.13
N ASN A 65 13.45 -5.59 8.09
CA ASN A 65 14.48 -4.98 8.96
C ASN A 65 14.08 -3.68 9.70
N ASN A 66 12.77 -3.40 9.82
CA ASN A 66 12.16 -2.20 10.41
C ASN A 66 12.38 -0.88 9.65
N ASP A 67 13.17 -0.83 8.58
CA ASP A 67 13.51 0.39 7.85
C ASP A 67 13.30 0.26 6.33
N GLU A 68 12.77 -0.86 5.89
CA GLU A 68 12.52 -1.17 4.48
C GLU A 68 11.08 -1.67 4.31
N LEU A 69 10.40 -1.19 3.27
CA LEU A 69 9.07 -1.63 2.89
C LEU A 69 9.11 -2.25 1.49
N HIS A 70 8.63 -3.49 1.38
CA HIS A 70 8.43 -4.17 0.10
C HIS A 70 6.95 -4.08 -0.27
N ILE A 71 6.65 -3.39 -1.35
CA ILE A 71 5.31 -3.27 -1.90
C ILE A 71 5.20 -4.24 -3.08
N ILE A 72 4.40 -5.28 -2.89
CA ILE A 72 4.19 -6.39 -3.79
C ILE A 72 2.80 -6.23 -4.38
N LYS A 73 2.71 -6.04 -5.70
CA LYS A 73 1.44 -6.03 -6.44
C LYS A 73 1.07 -7.46 -6.81
N SER A 74 -0.21 -7.81 -6.70
CA SER A 74 -0.73 -9.11 -7.13
C SER A 74 -0.54 -9.32 -8.63
N GLU A 75 -0.07 -10.51 -9.01
CA GLU A 75 0.13 -10.90 -10.41
C GLU A 75 -1.20 -11.17 -11.13
N HIS A 76 -2.29 -11.39 -10.38
CA HIS A 76 -3.58 -11.77 -10.94
C HIS A 76 -4.36 -10.58 -11.52
N TYR A 77 -4.01 -9.35 -11.13
CA TYR A 77 -4.82 -8.15 -11.40
C TYR A 77 -3.97 -6.98 -11.91
N THR A 78 -2.80 -7.23 -12.51
CA THR A 78 -1.82 -6.20 -12.86
C THR A 78 -2.34 -5.11 -13.78
N ASP A 79 -3.25 -5.47 -14.68
CA ASP A 79 -3.81 -4.56 -15.71
C ASP A 79 -5.20 -4.04 -15.34
N ASP A 80 -5.70 -4.36 -14.13
CA ASP A 80 -7.01 -3.90 -13.66
C ASP A 80 -6.98 -2.41 -13.32
N VAL A 81 -7.98 -1.66 -13.80
CA VAL A 81 -8.07 -0.21 -13.61
C VAL A 81 -8.13 0.21 -12.14
N ASN A 82 -8.79 -0.57 -11.28
CA ASN A 82 -8.86 -0.29 -9.85
C ASN A 82 -7.49 -0.54 -9.21
N VAL A 83 -6.78 -1.59 -9.62
CA VAL A 83 -5.43 -1.88 -9.13
C VAL A 83 -4.44 -0.80 -9.54
N LEU A 84 -4.48 -0.35 -10.79
CA LEU A 84 -3.66 0.77 -11.28
C LEU A 84 -3.97 2.07 -10.53
N THR A 85 -5.24 2.30 -10.20
CA THR A 85 -5.65 3.48 -9.41
C THR A 85 -5.11 3.40 -7.97
N ILE A 86 -5.20 2.23 -7.33
CA ILE A 86 -4.65 2.01 -6.00
C ILE A 86 -3.12 2.18 -6.02
N GLU A 87 -2.45 1.68 -7.05
CA GLU A 87 -1.00 1.86 -7.24
C GLU A 87 -0.62 3.35 -7.28
N GLU A 88 -1.34 4.16 -8.04
CA GLU A 88 -1.13 5.61 -8.11
C GLU A 88 -1.35 6.28 -6.73
N ILE A 89 -2.43 5.92 -6.03
CA ILE A 89 -2.72 6.47 -4.70
C ILE A 89 -1.62 6.08 -3.70
N MET A 90 -1.24 4.81 -3.68
CA MET A 90 -0.17 4.31 -2.80
C MET A 90 1.16 4.96 -3.09
N ASN A 91 1.50 5.21 -4.37
CA ASN A 91 2.74 5.90 -4.73
C ASN A 91 2.82 7.29 -4.09
N ASN A 92 1.70 7.99 -3.94
CA ASN A 92 1.66 9.26 -3.24
C ASN A 92 1.69 9.08 -1.71
N LEU A 93 0.87 8.17 -1.18
CA LEU A 93 0.79 7.91 0.27
C LEU A 93 2.13 7.46 0.87
N MET A 94 2.87 6.62 0.15
CA MET A 94 4.18 6.12 0.59
C MET A 94 5.27 7.19 0.58
N LEU A 95 5.05 8.34 -0.08
CA LEU A 95 5.94 9.50 0.04
C LEU A 95 5.63 10.30 1.31
N ASP A 96 4.40 10.23 1.80
CA ASP A 96 3.96 11.02 2.95
C ASP A 96 4.16 10.28 4.29
N TYR A 97 4.36 8.95 4.26
CA TYR A 97 4.67 8.11 5.42
C TYR A 97 6.09 7.51 5.33
N PRO A 98 6.90 7.53 6.42
CA PRO A 98 6.64 8.10 7.75
C PRO A 98 6.93 9.62 7.80
N GLY A 99 6.86 10.29 6.66
CA GLY A 99 7.24 11.67 6.43
C GLY A 99 8.29 11.74 5.33
N ARG A 100 8.15 12.68 4.40
CA ARG A 100 9.02 12.78 3.20
C ARG A 100 10.51 12.84 3.54
N ASP A 101 10.87 13.56 4.60
CA ASP A 101 12.25 13.71 5.05
C ASP A 101 12.85 12.42 5.61
N ASN A 102 12.00 11.43 5.92
CA ASN A 102 12.41 10.12 6.43
C ASN A 102 12.54 9.07 5.32
N ILE A 103 12.43 9.44 4.04
CA ILE A 103 12.54 8.51 2.91
C ILE A 103 13.90 8.73 2.24
N ASP A 104 14.76 7.72 2.30
CA ASP A 104 16.11 7.78 1.71
C ASP A 104 16.12 7.25 0.27
N TYR A 105 15.30 6.23 -0.01
CA TYR A 105 15.31 5.57 -1.31
C TYR A 105 13.93 5.04 -1.69
N VAL A 106 13.61 5.17 -2.97
CA VAL A 106 12.47 4.51 -3.62
C VAL A 106 12.97 3.88 -4.91
N GLY A 107 12.74 2.59 -5.09
CA GLY A 107 13.15 1.88 -6.29
C GLY A 107 12.27 0.70 -6.65
N GLU A 108 12.53 0.13 -7.82
CA GLU A 108 11.81 -1.03 -8.33
C GLU A 108 12.79 -2.18 -8.51
N LYS A 109 12.37 -3.37 -8.09
CA LYS A 109 13.06 -4.63 -8.36
C LYS A 109 12.25 -5.40 -9.40
N SER A 110 12.89 -5.62 -10.55
CA SER A 110 12.44 -6.48 -11.64
C SER A 110 12.52 -7.95 -11.27
#